data_AF-A0A0C9Y2M1-F1
#
_entry.id   AF-A0A0C9Y2M1-F1
#
_cell.length_a   1.000
_cell.length_b   1.000
_cell.length_c   1.000
_cell.angle_alpha   90.00
_cell.angle_beta   90.00
_cell.angle_gamma   90.00
#
_symmetry.space_group_name_H-M   'P 1'
#
loop_
_entity.id
_entity.type
_entity.pdbx_description
1 polymer ?
#
loop_
_entity_poly.entity_id
_entity_poly.type
_entity_poly.pdbx_seq_one_letter_code
_entity_poly.pdbx_strand_id
1 'polypeptide(L)'
;MKLIPTNDRLTELRKNYISPSQTIAAIDAIVRGILKSCPLVVIDVKTGYLCDGPERMRIFKDSPTFKELVSSMTSKLDHERIQRVVEGFFGYVMLSHVWQGNEPLFQDVKGVKSVWKLPNTALNEKLRNFCKETRRLGHNWAWSDTCCIDKTTNSVLNQSLTSMYRWYADSAATVVFLADVAHPSTLGDLTRSSWMTRAWTLQELLAPKVIFFYDSEWNPYLRDTSVNHKEFPEIIQELADTIKIPRGAIVKFSPDDLGVRDKLHLASTRNATVEEDVAYSLIGIFKSDIRPHYGEGADAVGHLLEEIVARSGEVTVLGWSGKSSSYNSCL
;
A
#
# COMPACT_ATOMS: atom_id res chain seq x y z
N MET A 1 22.63 -37.03 49.62
CA MET A 1 21.28 -36.49 49.89
C MET A 1 21.09 -35.26 49.00
N LYS A 2 20.47 -35.41 47.81
CA LYS A 2 20.23 -34.29 46.89
C LYS A 2 19.07 -33.46 47.46
N LEU A 3 19.38 -32.28 47.98
CA LEU A 3 18.39 -31.32 48.47
C LEU A 3 17.49 -30.91 47.30
N ILE A 4 16.23 -31.32 47.34
CA ILE A 4 15.17 -30.83 46.46
C ILE A 4 14.94 -29.36 46.84
N PRO A 5 15.03 -28.39 45.92
CA PRO A 5 14.78 -26.99 46.25
C PRO A 5 13.35 -26.82 46.76
N THR A 6 13.19 -26.11 47.88
CA THR A 6 11.88 -25.75 48.42
C THR A 6 11.09 -24.89 47.44
N ASN A 7 9.76 -25.04 47.42
CA ASN A 7 8.84 -24.39 46.48
C ASN A 7 9.00 -22.84 46.45
N ASP A 8 9.40 -22.23 47.56
CA ASP A 8 9.65 -20.78 47.66
C ASP A 8 10.87 -20.33 46.85
N ARG A 9 11.98 -21.08 46.83
CA ARG A 9 13.16 -20.74 46.00
C ARG A 9 12.88 -20.87 44.51
N LEU A 10 12.06 -21.83 44.10
CA LEU A 10 11.59 -21.97 42.72
C LEU A 10 10.67 -20.81 42.31
N THR A 11 9.86 -20.30 43.24
CA THR A 11 8.96 -19.17 43.02
C THR A 11 9.73 -17.85 42.91
N GLU A 12 10.79 -17.69 43.69
CA GLU A 12 11.69 -16.52 43.63
C GLU A 12 12.55 -16.50 42.36
N LEU A 13 13.07 -17.67 41.94
CA LEU A 13 13.78 -17.81 40.65
C LEU A 13 12.85 -17.54 39.45
N ARG A 14 11.58 -17.96 39.51
CA ARG A 14 10.59 -17.69 38.45
C ARG A 14 10.27 -16.21 38.25
N LYS A 15 10.47 -15.35 39.26
CA LYS A 15 10.31 -13.88 39.11
C LYS A 15 11.35 -13.26 38.18
N ASN A 16 12.47 -13.95 37.92
CA ASN A 16 13.56 -13.47 37.07
C ASN A 16 13.48 -13.97 35.62
N TYR A 17 12.44 -14.73 35.26
CA TYR A 17 12.27 -15.28 33.91
C TYR A 17 10.94 -14.85 33.31
N ILE A 18 10.98 -14.48 32.03
CA ILE A 18 9.78 -14.21 31.24
C ILE A 18 9.20 -15.54 30.78
N SER A 19 7.90 -15.74 30.98
CA SER A 19 7.24 -16.94 30.47
C SER A 19 7.02 -16.83 28.96
N PRO A 20 7.01 -17.96 28.23
CA PRO A 20 6.61 -17.96 26.81
C PRO A 20 5.25 -17.28 26.58
N SER A 21 4.31 -17.42 27.51
CA SER A 21 2.99 -16.78 27.41
C SER A 21 3.05 -15.25 27.48
N GLN A 22 3.95 -14.68 28.28
CA GLN A 22 4.16 -13.22 28.34
C GLN A 22 4.74 -12.71 27.02
N THR A 23 5.74 -13.40 26.47
CA THR A 23 6.33 -13.07 25.16
C THR A 23 5.29 -13.15 24.05
N ILE A 24 4.48 -14.23 24.01
CA ILE A 24 3.40 -14.39 23.03
C ILE A 24 2.37 -13.26 23.16
N ALA A 25 1.98 -12.87 24.37
CA ALA A 25 1.03 -11.79 24.57
C ALA A 25 1.55 -10.44 24.05
N ALA A 26 2.84 -10.16 24.25
CA ALA A 26 3.49 -8.95 23.73
C ALA A 26 3.57 -8.98 22.19
N ILE A 27 3.94 -10.11 21.60
CA ILE A 27 3.95 -10.30 20.15
C ILE A 27 2.54 -10.09 19.59
N ASP A 28 1.52 -10.74 20.15
CA ASP A 28 0.13 -10.65 19.71
C ASP A 28 -0.40 -9.21 19.78
N ALA A 29 0.00 -8.43 20.79
CA ALA A 29 -0.36 -7.02 20.91
C ALA A 29 0.23 -6.19 19.77
N ILE A 30 1.51 -6.40 19.44
CA ILE A 30 2.20 -5.70 18.35
C ILE A 30 1.60 -6.10 17.00
N VAL A 31 1.37 -7.39 16.75
CA VAL A 31 0.76 -7.87 15.50
C VAL A 31 -0.64 -7.28 15.32
N ARG A 32 -1.48 -7.24 16.37
CA ARG A 32 -2.80 -6.60 16.30
C ARG A 32 -2.70 -5.11 15.98
N GLY A 33 -1.66 -4.41 16.46
CA GLY A 33 -1.39 -3.02 16.11
C GLY A 33 -1.11 -2.87 14.62
N ILE A 34 -0.17 -3.66 14.09
CA ILE A 34 0.25 -3.62 12.68
C ILE A 34 -0.90 -4.00 11.74
N LEU A 35 -1.66 -5.04 12.06
CA LEU A 35 -2.77 -5.50 11.21
C LEU A 35 -3.92 -4.50 11.11
N LYS A 36 -4.08 -3.56 12.07
CA LYS A 36 -5.09 -2.49 11.99
C LYS A 36 -4.78 -1.47 10.89
N SER A 37 -3.51 -1.29 10.54
CA SER A 37 -3.07 -0.33 9.51
C SER A 37 -2.64 -1.00 8.21
N CYS A 38 -2.77 -2.32 8.09
CA CYS A 38 -2.46 -3.07 6.88
C CYS A 38 -3.70 -3.26 5.99
N PRO A 39 -3.49 -3.61 4.70
CA PRO A 39 -4.55 -4.13 3.86
C PRO A 39 -5.27 -5.33 4.50
N LEU A 40 -6.59 -5.37 4.29
CA LEU A 40 -7.48 -6.37 4.86
C LEU A 40 -7.16 -7.79 4.38
N VAL A 41 -6.83 -7.90 3.09
CA VAL A 41 -6.42 -9.14 2.43
C VAL A 41 -5.17 -8.84 1.62
N VAL A 42 -4.24 -9.78 1.59
CA VAL A 42 -3.01 -9.75 0.79
C VAL A 42 -2.80 -11.13 0.17
N ILE A 43 -1.94 -11.24 -0.84
CA ILE A 43 -1.52 -12.50 -1.43
C ILE A 43 -0.29 -13.00 -0.65
N ASP A 44 -0.34 -14.23 -0.13
CA ASP A 44 0.87 -14.97 0.25
C ASP A 44 1.63 -15.31 -1.04
N VAL A 45 2.76 -14.66 -1.29
CA VAL A 45 3.49 -14.88 -2.53
C VAL A 45 4.02 -16.30 -2.65
N LYS A 46 4.18 -17.07 -1.57
CA LYS A 46 4.63 -18.47 -1.65
C LYS A 46 3.54 -19.39 -2.18
N THR A 47 2.34 -19.30 -1.62
CA THR A 47 1.21 -20.20 -1.94
C THR A 47 0.26 -19.63 -3.00
N GLY A 48 0.33 -18.32 -3.23
CA GLY A 48 -0.58 -17.56 -4.10
C GLY A 48 -1.97 -17.37 -3.48
N TYR A 49 -2.16 -17.68 -2.20
CA TYR A 49 -3.46 -17.62 -1.54
C TYR A 49 -3.78 -16.20 -1.10
N LEU A 50 -5.07 -15.84 -1.13
CA LEU A 50 -5.55 -14.63 -0.47
C LEU A 50 -5.65 -14.88 1.04
N CYS A 51 -4.95 -14.08 1.82
CA CYS A 51 -4.83 -14.21 3.27
C CYS A 51 -5.33 -12.93 3.97
N ASP A 52 -6.25 -13.10 4.90
CA ASP A 52 -6.70 -12.04 5.80
C ASP A 52 -5.80 -11.93 7.05
N GLY A 53 -6.11 -10.98 7.94
CA GLY A 53 -5.36 -10.77 9.19
C GLY A 53 -5.21 -12.04 10.05
N PRO A 54 -6.30 -12.76 10.39
CA PRO A 54 -6.24 -14.03 11.11
C PRO A 54 -5.34 -15.08 10.45
N GLU A 55 -5.42 -15.24 9.13
CA GLU A 55 -4.59 -16.20 8.41
C GLU A 55 -3.11 -15.81 8.43
N ARG A 56 -2.78 -14.53 8.22
CA ARG A 56 -1.40 -14.04 8.33
C ARG A 56 -0.82 -14.24 9.73
N MET A 57 -1.65 -14.04 10.77
CA MET A 57 -1.27 -14.32 12.16
C MET A 57 -0.96 -15.81 12.36
N ARG A 58 -1.79 -16.70 11.82
CA ARG A 58 -1.56 -18.16 11.88
C ARG A 58 -0.24 -18.54 11.23
N ILE A 59 0.00 -18.05 10.01
CA ILE A 59 1.24 -18.29 9.26
C ILE A 59 2.45 -17.76 10.04
N PHE A 60 2.34 -16.59 10.68
CA PHE A 60 3.41 -16.04 11.50
C PHE A 60 3.72 -16.93 12.71
N LYS A 61 2.70 -17.38 13.45
CA LYS A 61 2.87 -18.25 14.63
C LYS A 61 3.50 -19.60 14.29
N ASP A 62 3.25 -20.10 13.09
CA ASP A 62 3.84 -21.35 12.60
C ASP A 62 5.29 -21.19 12.11
N SER A 63 5.74 -19.95 11.90
CA SER A 63 7.06 -19.64 11.34
C SER A 63 8.21 -20.00 12.30
N PRO A 64 9.39 -20.39 11.77
CA PRO A 64 10.60 -20.58 12.59
C PRO A 64 10.97 -19.31 13.37
N THR A 65 10.78 -18.14 12.76
CA THR A 65 11.06 -16.84 13.36
C THR A 65 10.25 -16.58 14.63
N PHE A 66 8.94 -16.92 14.63
CA PHE A 66 8.12 -16.80 15.83
C PHE A 66 8.60 -17.75 16.94
N LYS A 67 8.92 -19.00 16.60
CA LYS A 67 9.43 -19.99 17.55
C LYS A 67 10.75 -19.56 18.18
N GLU A 68 11.64 -18.97 17.39
CA GLU A 68 12.91 -18.40 17.83
C GLU A 68 12.71 -17.17 18.73
N LEU A 69 11.78 -16.29 18.35
CA LEU A 69 11.47 -15.10 19.15
C LEU A 69 10.90 -15.48 20.52
N VAL A 70 10.04 -16.51 20.59
CA VAL A 70 9.48 -17.00 21.86
C VAL A 70 10.54 -17.70 22.71
N SER A 71 11.44 -18.49 22.11
CA SER A 71 12.46 -19.24 22.85
C SER A 71 13.63 -18.39 23.34
N SER A 72 13.95 -17.28 22.67
CA SER A 72 15.08 -16.41 23.02
C SER A 72 14.78 -15.40 24.15
N MET A 73 13.51 -15.10 24.44
CA MET A 73 13.09 -14.11 25.44
C MET A 73 12.98 -14.74 26.83
N THR A 74 14.11 -15.14 27.42
CA THR A 74 14.14 -15.88 28.69
C THR A 74 14.28 -14.96 29.92
N SER A 75 15.05 -13.89 29.84
CA SER A 75 15.36 -13.01 30.99
C SER A 75 14.71 -11.63 30.92
N LYS A 76 14.53 -11.08 29.71
CA LYS A 76 13.92 -9.77 29.47
C LYS A 76 13.15 -9.77 28.16
N LEU A 77 12.03 -9.05 28.15
CA LEU A 77 11.25 -8.78 26.96
C LEU A 77 11.93 -7.66 26.15
N ASP A 78 12.48 -8.02 24.99
CA ASP A 78 13.08 -7.07 24.05
C ASP A 78 12.01 -6.62 23.05
N HIS A 79 11.30 -5.55 23.43
CA HIS A 79 10.22 -4.98 22.62
C HIS A 79 10.70 -4.47 21.26
N GLU A 80 11.91 -3.93 21.16
CA GLU A 80 12.48 -3.42 19.91
C GLU A 80 12.76 -4.56 18.93
N ARG A 81 13.31 -5.68 19.43
CA ARG A 81 13.52 -6.88 18.60
C ARG A 81 12.19 -7.49 18.16
N ILE A 82 11.21 -7.61 19.07
CA ILE A 82 9.88 -8.12 18.70
C ILE A 82 9.28 -7.24 17.61
N GLN A 83 9.29 -5.92 17.80
CA GLN A 83 8.74 -4.98 16.85
C GLN A 83 9.42 -5.12 15.47
N ARG A 84 10.76 -5.08 15.40
CA ARG A 84 11.49 -5.25 14.14
C ARG A 84 11.16 -6.57 13.42
N VAL A 85 11.08 -7.67 14.15
CA VAL A 85 10.78 -8.99 13.59
C VAL A 85 9.35 -9.05 13.06
N VAL A 86 8.40 -8.52 13.81
CA VAL A 86 6.99 -8.50 13.40
C VAL A 86 6.79 -7.55 12.21
N GLU A 87 7.34 -6.34 12.25
CA GLU A 87 7.29 -5.39 11.12
C GLU A 87 7.90 -5.98 9.85
N GLY A 88 9.07 -6.62 9.97
CA GLY A 88 9.71 -7.30 8.84
C GLY A 88 8.87 -8.45 8.27
N PHE A 89 8.21 -9.24 9.13
CA PHE A 89 7.37 -10.35 8.68
C PHE A 89 6.07 -9.87 8.01
N PHE A 90 5.43 -8.84 8.54
CA PHE A 90 4.13 -8.34 8.06
C PHE A 90 4.25 -7.27 6.97
N GLY A 91 5.47 -6.79 6.67
CA GLY A 91 5.74 -5.88 5.55
C GLY A 91 5.24 -6.44 4.22
N TYR A 92 4.56 -5.58 3.46
CA TYR A 92 3.89 -5.93 2.21
C TYR A 92 4.33 -4.99 1.08
N VAL A 93 4.24 -5.51 -0.15
CA VAL A 93 4.53 -4.77 -1.37
C VAL A 93 3.22 -4.48 -2.10
N MET A 94 3.06 -3.26 -2.58
CA MET A 94 1.88 -2.81 -3.31
C MET A 94 2.14 -2.84 -4.82
N LEU A 95 1.15 -3.26 -5.60
CA LEU A 95 1.13 -3.09 -7.05
C LEU A 95 0.39 -1.80 -7.39
N SER A 96 1.03 -0.95 -8.18
CA SER A 96 0.42 0.20 -8.80
C SER A 96 0.49 0.04 -10.32
N HIS A 97 -0.62 0.19 -11.02
CA HIS A 97 -0.68 0.09 -12.47
C HIS A 97 -1.93 0.80 -13.03
N VAL A 98 -2.00 0.97 -14.34
CA VAL A 98 -3.25 1.30 -15.03
C VAL A 98 -3.96 -0.01 -15.38
N TRP A 99 -5.23 -0.15 -15.00
CA TRP A 99 -5.96 -1.38 -15.25
C TRP A 99 -6.07 -1.66 -16.76
N GLN A 100 -5.86 -2.91 -17.15
CA GLN A 100 -5.93 -3.37 -18.53
C GLN A 100 -6.95 -4.50 -18.67
N GLY A 101 -7.95 -4.34 -19.54
CA GLY A 101 -8.90 -5.41 -19.87
C GLY A 101 -9.54 -6.06 -18.64
N ASN A 102 -9.55 -7.40 -18.62
CA ASN A 102 -10.14 -8.20 -17.55
C ASN A 102 -9.06 -8.74 -16.61
N GLU A 103 -8.61 -7.89 -15.70
CA GLU A 103 -7.67 -8.28 -14.65
C GLU A 103 -8.31 -9.25 -13.66
N PRO A 104 -7.53 -10.18 -13.07
CA PRO A 104 -8.04 -11.12 -12.10
C PRO A 104 -8.68 -10.39 -10.92
N LEU A 105 -9.94 -10.74 -10.63
CA LEU A 105 -10.69 -10.19 -9.51
C LEU A 105 -10.53 -11.07 -8.27
N PHE A 106 -10.97 -10.55 -7.13
CA PHE A 106 -10.96 -11.28 -5.85
C PHE A 106 -11.65 -12.65 -5.96
N GLN A 107 -12.81 -12.70 -6.63
CA GLN A 107 -13.58 -13.93 -6.80
C GLN A 107 -12.89 -14.95 -7.71
N ASP A 108 -12.14 -14.49 -8.72
CA ASP A 108 -11.41 -15.38 -9.63
C ASP A 108 -10.32 -16.15 -8.87
N VAL A 109 -9.50 -15.42 -8.10
CA VAL A 109 -8.43 -16.01 -7.28
C VAL A 109 -9.03 -16.93 -6.21
N LYS A 110 -10.13 -16.54 -5.56
CA LYS A 110 -10.83 -17.35 -4.57
C LYS A 110 -11.38 -18.64 -5.18
N GLY A 111 -11.93 -18.57 -6.39
CA GLY A 111 -12.46 -19.72 -7.13
C GLY A 111 -11.40 -20.77 -7.45
N VAL A 112 -10.24 -20.33 -7.96
CA VAL A 112 -9.10 -21.25 -8.25
C VAL A 112 -8.19 -21.51 -7.05
N LYS A 113 -8.46 -20.84 -5.92
CA LYS A 113 -7.75 -20.87 -4.63
C LYS A 113 -6.33 -20.34 -4.63
N SER A 114 -5.74 -19.97 -5.76
CA SER A 114 -4.36 -19.48 -5.84
C SER A 114 -4.10 -18.68 -7.10
N VAL A 115 -3.33 -17.59 -6.99
CA VAL A 115 -2.80 -16.82 -8.13
C VAL A 115 -2.00 -17.71 -9.09
N TRP A 116 -1.33 -18.74 -8.59
CA TRP A 116 -0.56 -19.69 -9.42
C TRP A 116 -1.42 -20.64 -10.24
N LYS A 117 -2.72 -20.74 -9.92
CA LYS A 117 -3.70 -21.60 -10.60
C LYS A 117 -4.62 -20.82 -11.53
N LEU A 118 -4.45 -19.49 -11.62
CA LEU A 118 -5.18 -18.68 -12.59
C LEU A 118 -4.83 -19.10 -14.03
N PRO A 119 -5.77 -19.00 -14.99
CA PRO A 119 -5.51 -19.29 -16.39
C PRO A 119 -4.28 -18.55 -16.95
N ASN A 120 -3.65 -19.14 -17.97
CA ASN A 120 -2.49 -18.55 -18.65
C ASN A 120 -2.93 -17.43 -19.60
N THR A 121 -3.14 -16.24 -19.06
CA THR A 121 -3.38 -15.00 -19.81
C THR A 121 -2.29 -13.98 -19.47
N ALA A 122 -2.06 -12.99 -20.33
CA ALA A 122 -1.07 -11.94 -20.09
C ALA A 122 -1.31 -11.18 -18.77
N LEU A 123 -2.57 -10.87 -18.46
CA LEU A 123 -2.95 -10.16 -17.23
C LEU A 123 -2.75 -11.00 -15.96
N ASN A 124 -3.02 -12.30 -16.04
CA ASN A 124 -2.73 -13.21 -14.93
C ASN A 124 -1.22 -13.41 -14.76
N GLU A 125 -0.45 -13.40 -15.85
CA GLU A 125 1.01 -13.44 -15.79
C GLU A 125 1.58 -12.14 -15.19
N LYS A 126 0.99 -10.98 -15.47
CA LYS A 126 1.31 -9.71 -14.81
C LYS A 126 1.20 -9.85 -13.28
N LEU A 127 0.08 -10.38 -12.77
CA LEU A 127 -0.08 -10.61 -11.33
C LEU A 127 0.92 -11.64 -10.78
N ARG A 128 1.21 -12.71 -11.53
CA ARG A 128 2.25 -13.69 -11.14
C ARG A 128 3.64 -13.09 -11.09
N ASN A 129 3.99 -12.23 -12.05
CA ASN A 129 5.27 -11.52 -12.09
C ASN A 129 5.39 -10.54 -10.93
N PHE A 130 4.31 -9.83 -10.59
CA PHE A 130 4.27 -9.01 -9.38
C PHE A 130 4.54 -9.83 -8.11
N CYS A 131 3.93 -11.01 -7.97
CA CYS A 131 4.20 -11.91 -6.83
C CYS A 131 5.65 -12.42 -6.81
N LYS A 132 6.23 -12.74 -7.98
CA LYS A 132 7.66 -13.12 -8.09
C LYS A 132 8.56 -11.96 -7.67
N GLU A 133 8.24 -10.75 -8.09
CA GLU A 133 8.99 -9.54 -7.78
C GLU A 133 8.91 -9.18 -6.30
N THR A 134 7.73 -9.26 -5.70
CA THR A 134 7.54 -9.11 -4.24
C THR A 134 8.43 -10.08 -3.46
N ARG A 135 8.54 -11.33 -3.91
CA ARG A 135 9.44 -12.33 -3.31
C ARG A 135 10.92 -11.97 -3.52
N ARG A 136 11.29 -11.45 -4.70
CA ARG A 136 12.66 -10.98 -4.99
C ARG A 136 13.08 -9.86 -4.05
N LEU A 137 12.15 -8.96 -3.71
CA LEU A 137 12.33 -7.90 -2.71
C LEU A 137 12.36 -8.40 -1.25
N GLY A 138 12.19 -9.71 -1.01
CA GLY A 138 12.29 -10.31 0.32
C GLY A 138 10.99 -10.26 1.13
N HIS A 139 9.85 -9.93 0.52
CA HIS A 139 8.56 -9.83 1.20
C HIS A 139 7.66 -11.04 0.93
N ASN A 140 6.85 -11.41 1.92
CA ASN A 140 5.91 -12.53 1.84
C ASN A 140 4.52 -12.12 1.32
N TRP A 141 4.21 -10.82 1.37
CA TRP A 141 2.86 -10.32 1.17
C TRP A 141 2.83 -9.34 0.00
N ALA A 142 2.02 -9.65 -1.00
CA ALA A 142 1.77 -8.80 -2.15
C ALA A 142 0.33 -8.26 -2.10
N TRP A 143 0.10 -7.02 -2.51
CA TRP A 143 -1.23 -6.43 -2.57
C TRP A 143 -1.53 -5.85 -3.95
N SER A 144 -2.71 -6.15 -4.47
CA SER A 144 -3.25 -5.63 -5.74
C SER A 144 -4.71 -5.29 -5.53
N ASP A 145 -5.10 -4.06 -5.81
CA ASP A 145 -6.46 -3.54 -5.65
C ASP A 145 -7.52 -4.34 -6.43
N THR A 146 -7.13 -4.94 -7.55
CA THR A 146 -7.98 -5.80 -8.38
C THR A 146 -8.46 -7.06 -7.67
N CYS A 147 -7.56 -7.76 -6.94
CA CYS A 147 -7.84 -9.08 -6.37
C CYS A 147 -7.70 -9.17 -4.84
N CYS A 148 -7.24 -8.12 -4.16
CA CYS A 148 -7.14 -8.05 -2.71
C CYS A 148 -8.28 -7.25 -2.06
N ILE A 149 -9.14 -6.62 -2.86
CA ILE A 149 -10.37 -5.96 -2.40
C ILE A 149 -11.55 -6.78 -2.87
N ASP A 150 -12.39 -7.26 -1.94
CA ASP A 150 -13.70 -7.81 -2.31
C ASP A 150 -14.67 -6.68 -2.63
N LYS A 151 -14.67 -6.26 -3.90
CA LYS A 151 -15.52 -5.18 -4.41
C LYS A 151 -17.02 -5.49 -4.36
N THR A 152 -17.40 -6.74 -4.07
CA THR A 152 -18.81 -7.11 -3.89
C THR A 152 -19.36 -6.75 -2.50
N THR A 153 -18.47 -6.46 -1.54
CA THR A 153 -18.83 -6.09 -0.17
C THR A 153 -18.58 -4.60 0.05
N ASN A 154 -19.64 -3.79 0.06
CA ASN A 154 -19.55 -2.32 0.16
C ASN A 154 -18.74 -1.82 1.37
N SER A 155 -18.82 -2.49 2.52
CA SER A 155 -18.05 -2.11 3.71
C SER A 155 -16.55 -2.33 3.53
N VAL A 156 -16.16 -3.45 2.89
CA VAL A 156 -14.77 -3.77 2.55
C VAL A 156 -14.24 -2.80 1.50
N LEU A 157 -15.04 -2.51 0.47
CA LEU A 157 -14.68 -1.53 -0.56
C LEU A 157 -14.45 -0.15 0.06
N ASN A 158 -15.42 0.37 0.81
CA ASN A 158 -15.32 1.67 1.48
C ASN A 158 -14.09 1.74 2.39
N GLN A 159 -13.90 0.74 3.26
CA GLN A 159 -12.76 0.70 4.15
C GLN A 159 -11.43 0.68 3.38
N SER A 160 -11.39 -0.01 2.24
CA SER A 160 -10.19 -0.07 1.41
C SER A 160 -9.87 1.26 0.77
N LEU A 161 -10.85 1.92 0.15
CA LEU A 161 -10.68 3.21 -0.52
C LEU A 161 -10.24 4.31 0.45
N THR A 162 -10.82 4.36 1.65
CA THR A 162 -10.43 5.35 2.68
C THR A 162 -9.10 5.04 3.35
N SER A 163 -8.60 3.80 3.27
CA SER A 163 -7.32 3.38 3.86
C SER A 163 -6.16 3.33 2.87
N MET A 164 -6.43 3.33 1.56
CA MET A 164 -5.44 3.07 0.51
C MET A 164 -4.19 3.95 0.61
N TYR A 165 -4.35 5.26 0.79
CA TYR A 165 -3.21 6.18 0.95
C TYR A 165 -2.28 5.73 2.06
N ARG A 166 -2.86 5.37 3.22
CA ARG A 166 -2.09 4.91 4.37
C ARG A 166 -1.43 3.57 4.08
N TRP A 167 -2.09 2.66 3.37
CA TRP A 167 -1.50 1.39 2.97
C TRP A 167 -0.32 1.57 2.02
N TYR A 168 -0.39 2.51 1.08
CA TYR A 168 0.76 2.88 0.26
C TYR A 168 1.88 3.52 1.08
N ALA A 169 1.55 4.43 2.01
CA ALA A 169 2.52 5.10 2.88
C ALA A 169 3.26 4.16 3.85
N ASP A 170 2.55 3.16 4.38
CA ASP A 170 3.06 2.17 5.33
C ASP A 170 3.59 0.90 4.61
N SER A 171 3.53 0.83 3.27
CA SER A 171 4.06 -0.29 2.49
C SER A 171 5.58 -0.37 2.58
N ALA A 172 6.13 -1.59 2.45
CA ALA A 172 7.58 -1.77 2.40
C ALA A 172 8.17 -1.30 1.07
N ALA A 173 7.42 -1.50 -0.03
CA ALA A 173 7.72 -0.97 -1.35
C ALA A 173 6.45 -0.91 -2.20
N THR A 174 6.47 -0.08 -3.24
CA THR A 174 5.47 -0.09 -4.31
C THR A 174 6.14 -0.42 -5.63
N VAL A 175 5.63 -1.44 -6.31
CA VAL A 175 6.03 -1.81 -7.66
C VAL A 175 5.05 -1.18 -8.63
N VAL A 176 5.56 -0.33 -9.51
CA VAL A 176 4.79 0.34 -10.56
C VAL A 176 5.03 -0.40 -11.88
N PHE A 177 3.97 -0.96 -12.46
CA PHE A 177 4.04 -1.61 -13.78
C PHE A 177 3.50 -0.67 -14.87
N LEU A 178 4.39 -0.23 -15.75
CA LEU A 178 4.11 0.72 -16.83
C LEU A 178 3.83 -0.05 -18.11
N ALA A 179 2.58 -0.49 -18.28
CA ALA A 179 2.21 -1.40 -19.36
C ALA A 179 2.32 -0.80 -20.78
N ASP A 180 2.37 0.53 -20.89
CA ASP A 180 2.51 1.30 -22.14
C ASP A 180 3.94 1.80 -22.40
N VAL A 181 4.90 1.47 -21.52
CA VAL A 181 6.32 1.80 -21.70
C VAL A 181 7.03 0.59 -22.30
N ALA A 182 7.46 0.71 -23.56
CA ALA A 182 8.16 -0.35 -24.28
C ALA A 182 9.55 -0.63 -23.72
N HIS A 183 10.04 -1.85 -23.92
CA HIS A 183 11.42 -2.23 -23.62
C HIS A 183 12.34 -2.04 -24.85
N PRO A 184 13.57 -1.49 -24.68
CA PRO A 184 14.08 -0.86 -23.48
C PRO A 184 13.42 0.50 -23.24
N SER A 185 13.13 0.79 -21.97
CA SER A 185 12.63 2.10 -21.55
C SER A 185 13.70 3.19 -21.69
N THR A 186 13.24 4.41 -21.97
CA THR A 186 14.07 5.61 -22.19
C THR A 186 13.54 6.79 -21.38
N LEU A 187 14.39 7.79 -21.14
CA LEU A 187 14.02 9.00 -20.40
C LEU A 187 12.84 9.70 -21.09
N GLY A 188 11.83 10.10 -20.32
CA GLY A 188 10.60 10.71 -20.83
C GLY A 188 9.46 9.72 -21.08
N ASP A 189 9.72 8.41 -21.09
CA ASP A 189 8.65 7.41 -21.21
C ASP A 189 7.72 7.38 -20.00
N LEU A 190 8.25 7.60 -18.79
CA LEU A 190 7.44 7.68 -17.57
C LEU A 190 6.47 8.87 -17.66
N THR A 191 6.95 10.02 -18.12
CA THR A 191 6.13 11.24 -18.36
C THR A 191 4.96 10.99 -19.31
N ARG A 192 5.20 10.18 -20.36
CA ARG A 192 4.20 9.86 -21.39
C ARG A 192 3.27 8.72 -21.00
N SER A 193 3.60 7.98 -19.94
CA SER A 193 2.78 6.86 -19.50
C SER A 193 1.41 7.33 -19.02
N SER A 194 0.37 6.59 -19.41
CA SER A 194 -0.98 6.69 -18.88
C SER A 194 -1.01 6.59 -17.36
N TRP A 195 -0.02 5.93 -16.73
CA TRP A 195 0.12 5.88 -15.28
C TRP A 195 0.26 7.26 -14.65
N MET A 196 0.95 8.22 -15.28
CA MET A 196 1.12 9.58 -14.74
C MET A 196 -0.17 10.40 -14.76
N THR A 197 -1.15 10.00 -15.56
CA THR A 197 -2.41 10.74 -15.75
C THR A 197 -3.61 10.05 -15.13
N ARG A 198 -3.45 8.92 -14.42
CA ARG A 198 -4.56 8.25 -13.72
C ARG A 198 -4.84 8.91 -12.36
N ALA A 199 -6.11 9.06 -11.99
CA ALA A 199 -6.49 9.70 -10.72
C ALA A 199 -5.87 9.02 -9.49
N TRP A 200 -6.13 7.71 -9.32
CA TRP A 200 -5.63 6.93 -8.19
C TRP A 200 -4.11 6.90 -8.06
N THR A 201 -3.37 6.89 -9.16
CA THR A 201 -1.91 6.76 -9.12
C THR A 201 -1.21 7.98 -8.49
N LEU A 202 -1.93 9.06 -8.14
CA LEU A 202 -1.37 10.22 -7.46
C LEU A 202 -0.93 9.85 -6.05
N GLN A 203 -1.82 9.23 -5.29
CA GLN A 203 -1.48 8.74 -3.96
C GLN A 203 -0.49 7.58 -4.04
N GLU A 204 -0.55 6.76 -5.09
CA GLU A 204 0.38 5.63 -5.30
C GLU A 204 1.79 6.10 -5.64
N LEU A 205 1.93 7.28 -6.25
CA LEU A 205 3.22 7.96 -6.46
C LEU A 205 3.71 8.64 -5.19
N LEU A 206 2.84 9.42 -4.54
CA LEU A 206 3.25 10.32 -3.46
C LEU A 206 3.44 9.59 -2.13
N ALA A 207 2.51 8.72 -1.74
CA ALA A 207 2.48 8.13 -0.42
C ALA A 207 3.67 7.18 -0.10
N PRO A 208 4.09 6.26 -1.00
CA PRO A 208 5.14 5.30 -0.66
C PRO A 208 6.51 5.94 -0.47
N LYS A 209 7.31 5.38 0.43
CA LYS A 209 8.71 5.81 0.63
C LYS A 209 9.67 5.18 -0.39
N VAL A 210 9.34 3.97 -0.83
CA VAL A 210 10.15 3.18 -1.77
C VAL A 210 9.30 2.79 -2.97
N ILE A 211 9.78 3.13 -4.17
CA ILE A 211 9.11 2.80 -5.44
C ILE A 211 10.11 2.15 -6.40
N PHE A 212 9.63 1.15 -7.14
CA PHE A 212 10.31 0.55 -8.28
C PHE A 212 9.43 0.65 -9.52
N PHE A 213 9.94 1.27 -10.58
CA PHE A 213 9.25 1.36 -11.87
C PHE A 213 9.72 0.25 -12.79
N TYR A 214 8.78 -0.43 -13.45
CA TYR A 214 9.02 -1.49 -14.42
C TYR A 214 8.36 -1.16 -15.75
N ASP A 215 9.03 -1.48 -16.84
CA ASP A 215 8.48 -1.40 -18.20
C ASP A 215 7.53 -2.57 -18.51
N SER A 216 6.97 -2.58 -19.73
CA SER A 216 6.00 -3.58 -20.17
C SER A 216 6.53 -5.02 -20.15
N GLU A 217 7.85 -5.22 -20.12
CA GLU A 217 8.51 -6.52 -20.09
C GLU A 217 9.02 -6.90 -18.69
N TRP A 218 8.61 -6.19 -17.63
CA TRP A 218 9.08 -6.41 -16.26
C TRP A 218 10.59 -6.17 -16.07
N ASN A 219 11.20 -5.32 -16.88
CA ASN A 219 12.56 -4.83 -16.62
C ASN A 219 12.50 -3.52 -15.83
N PRO A 220 13.43 -3.28 -14.89
CA PRO A 220 13.54 -1.99 -14.21
C PRO A 220 13.64 -0.84 -15.20
N TYR A 221 12.90 0.24 -14.96
CA TYR A 221 12.92 1.44 -15.78
C TYR A 221 14.35 2.00 -15.89
N LEU A 222 14.76 2.35 -17.12
CA LEU A 222 16.15 2.74 -17.46
C LEU A 222 17.22 1.70 -17.11
N ARG A 223 16.82 0.43 -16.88
CA ARG A 223 17.68 -0.65 -16.37
C ARG A 223 18.36 -0.28 -15.04
N ASP A 224 17.75 0.63 -14.30
CA ASP A 224 18.26 1.05 -13.01
C ASP A 224 18.19 -0.12 -12.00
N THR A 225 19.18 -0.18 -11.12
CA THR A 225 19.28 -1.22 -10.08
C THR A 225 19.33 -0.62 -8.69
N SER A 226 19.00 0.68 -8.56
CA SER A 226 18.91 1.34 -7.26
C SER A 226 17.89 0.64 -6.36
N VAL A 227 18.09 0.80 -5.05
CA VAL A 227 17.18 0.25 -4.03
C VAL A 227 15.89 1.06 -3.91
N ASN A 228 15.79 2.22 -4.58
CA ASN A 228 14.64 3.09 -4.57
C ASN A 228 14.70 4.07 -5.76
N HIS A 229 13.77 3.96 -6.71
CA HIS A 229 13.73 4.89 -7.86
C HIS A 229 13.33 6.33 -7.44
N LYS A 230 12.85 6.54 -6.21
CA LYS A 230 12.71 7.88 -5.64
C LYS A 230 14.04 8.53 -5.22
N GLU A 231 15.16 7.81 -5.29
CA GLU A 231 16.49 8.35 -4.99
C GLU A 231 17.36 8.46 -6.24
N PHE A 232 16.87 7.99 -7.40
CA PHE A 232 17.59 8.05 -8.66
C PHE A 232 17.41 9.42 -9.34
N PRO A 233 18.49 10.19 -9.59
CA PRO A 233 18.41 11.58 -10.03
C PRO A 233 17.59 11.81 -11.30
N GLU A 234 17.75 10.96 -12.31
CA GLU A 234 17.11 11.10 -13.62
C GLU A 234 15.60 10.82 -13.53
N ILE A 235 15.20 9.77 -12.80
CA ILE A 235 13.78 9.44 -12.59
C ILE A 235 13.09 10.52 -11.75
N ILE A 236 13.73 10.97 -10.67
CA ILE A 236 13.17 12.04 -9.83
C ILE A 236 13.06 13.35 -10.60
N GLN A 237 14.04 13.67 -11.45
CA GLN A 237 13.95 14.86 -12.28
C GLN A 237 12.79 14.76 -13.26
N GLU A 238 12.64 13.61 -13.93
CA GLU A 238 11.52 13.36 -14.84
C GLU A 238 10.16 13.47 -14.13
N LEU A 239 10.04 12.90 -12.93
CA LEU A 239 8.84 13.01 -12.11
C LEU A 239 8.58 14.48 -11.74
N ALA A 240 9.56 15.19 -11.19
CA ALA A 240 9.42 16.59 -10.79
C ALA A 240 9.03 17.51 -11.95
N ASP A 241 9.59 17.27 -13.14
CA ASP A 241 9.23 18.00 -14.34
C ASP A 241 7.80 17.71 -14.80
N THR A 242 7.30 16.50 -14.56
CA THR A 242 5.94 16.11 -14.92
C THR A 242 4.90 16.68 -13.94
N ILE A 243 5.08 16.45 -12.65
CA ILE A 243 4.08 16.82 -11.62
C ILE A 243 4.27 18.23 -11.05
N LYS A 244 5.32 18.94 -11.46
CA LYS A 244 5.57 20.36 -11.12
C LYS A 244 5.66 20.64 -9.62
N ILE A 245 6.23 19.71 -8.83
CA ILE A 245 6.55 19.93 -7.41
C ILE A 245 8.04 19.69 -7.14
N PRO A 246 8.61 20.27 -6.06
CA PRO A 246 10.02 20.10 -5.73
C PRO A 246 10.38 18.63 -5.53
N ARG A 247 11.58 18.23 -5.98
CA ARG A 247 12.10 16.86 -5.83
C ARG A 247 11.95 16.31 -4.41
N GLY A 248 12.27 17.13 -3.39
CA GLY A 248 12.17 16.75 -1.98
C GLY A 248 10.75 16.34 -1.55
N ALA A 249 9.72 16.97 -2.12
CA ALA A 249 8.32 16.65 -1.85
C ALA A 249 7.91 15.29 -2.45
N ILE A 250 8.59 14.82 -3.51
CA ILE A 250 8.34 13.50 -4.11
C ILE A 250 8.97 12.38 -3.27
N VAL A 251 10.19 12.61 -2.80
CA VAL A 251 10.96 11.65 -2.00
C VAL A 251 10.31 11.41 -0.64
N LYS A 252 9.92 12.50 0.04
CA LYS A 252 9.34 12.45 1.38
C LYS A 252 8.07 13.30 1.44
N PHE A 253 7.02 12.80 0.79
CA PHE A 253 5.73 13.47 0.81
C PHE A 253 5.02 13.30 2.15
N SER A 254 4.60 14.42 2.76
CA SER A 254 3.50 14.46 3.72
C SER A 254 2.32 15.22 3.11
N PRO A 255 1.06 14.83 3.37
CA PRO A 255 -0.08 15.64 2.99
C PRO A 255 -0.04 17.05 3.59
N ASP A 256 0.67 17.26 4.70
CA ASP A 256 0.77 18.58 5.33
C ASP A 256 1.80 19.50 4.64
N ASP A 257 2.64 18.96 3.75
CA ASP A 257 3.70 19.73 3.08
C ASP A 257 3.17 20.59 1.92
N LEU A 258 1.93 20.36 1.47
CA LEU A 258 1.29 21.08 0.38
C LEU A 258 0.00 21.75 0.83
N GLY A 259 -0.23 22.98 0.34
CA GLY A 259 -1.50 23.68 0.51
C GLY A 259 -2.63 23.03 -0.28
N VAL A 260 -3.88 23.43 0.00
CA VAL A 260 -5.06 22.90 -0.70
C VAL A 260 -4.95 23.11 -2.21
N ARG A 261 -4.56 24.32 -2.64
CA ARG A 261 -4.39 24.65 -4.06
C ARG A 261 -3.37 23.76 -4.77
N ASP A 262 -2.22 23.48 -4.15
CA ASP A 262 -1.16 22.66 -4.77
C ASP A 262 -1.61 21.21 -4.95
N LYS A 263 -2.33 20.67 -3.95
CA LYS A 263 -2.93 19.32 -4.04
C LYS A 263 -3.95 19.24 -5.17
N LEU A 264 -4.81 20.27 -5.32
CA LEU A 264 -5.79 20.32 -6.40
C LEU A 264 -5.13 20.49 -7.76
N HIS A 265 -4.05 21.28 -7.84
CA HIS A 265 -3.26 21.41 -9.06
C HIS A 265 -2.69 20.05 -9.50
N LEU A 266 -2.10 19.29 -8.57
CA LEU A 266 -1.62 17.93 -8.81
C LEU A 266 -2.73 16.96 -9.28
N ALA A 267 -3.94 17.12 -8.75
CA ALA A 267 -5.10 16.32 -9.14
C ALA A 267 -5.67 16.73 -10.51
N SER A 268 -5.58 18.01 -10.87
CA SER A 268 -6.24 18.58 -12.06
C SER A 268 -5.75 18.01 -13.40
N THR A 269 -4.53 17.47 -13.44
CA THR A 269 -3.95 16.85 -14.65
C THR A 269 -4.25 15.35 -14.75
N ARG A 270 -5.10 14.81 -13.87
CA ARG A 270 -5.39 13.39 -13.78
C ARG A 270 -6.83 13.07 -14.16
N ASN A 271 -7.01 11.88 -14.72
CA ASN A 271 -8.22 11.39 -15.33
C ASN A 271 -8.74 10.17 -14.55
N ALA A 272 -10.05 10.17 -14.31
CA ALA A 272 -10.78 9.07 -13.72
C ALA A 272 -11.67 8.39 -14.77
N THR A 273 -11.83 7.07 -14.70
CA THR A 273 -12.77 6.33 -15.57
C THR A 273 -14.17 6.33 -14.96
N VAL A 274 -14.22 6.28 -13.63
CA VAL A 274 -15.44 6.40 -12.84
C VAL A 274 -15.44 7.82 -12.28
N GLU A 275 -16.51 8.57 -12.50
CA GLU A 275 -16.53 10.02 -12.24
C GLU A 275 -16.22 10.34 -10.78
N GLU A 276 -16.74 9.54 -9.85
CA GLU A 276 -16.54 9.70 -8.41
C GLU A 276 -15.08 9.51 -7.98
N ASP A 277 -14.28 8.78 -8.75
CA ASP A 277 -12.86 8.56 -8.43
C ASP A 277 -12.03 9.84 -8.54
N VAL A 278 -12.53 10.91 -9.19
CA VAL A 278 -11.93 12.26 -9.11
C VAL A 278 -11.85 12.72 -7.66
N ALA A 279 -12.87 12.43 -6.85
CA ALA A 279 -12.90 12.76 -5.43
C ALA A 279 -12.25 11.67 -4.57
N TYR A 280 -12.64 10.40 -4.78
CA TYR A 280 -12.21 9.32 -3.88
C TYR A 280 -10.71 9.05 -3.92
N SER A 281 -10.06 9.28 -5.07
CA SER A 281 -8.61 9.17 -5.18
C SER A 281 -7.84 10.21 -4.35
N LEU A 282 -8.52 11.24 -3.84
CA LEU A 282 -7.93 12.35 -3.09
C LEU A 282 -8.18 12.27 -1.57
N ILE A 283 -8.99 11.32 -1.10
CA ILE A 283 -9.36 11.15 0.32
C ILE A 283 -8.13 11.19 1.23
N GLY A 284 -7.11 10.38 0.93
CA GLY A 284 -5.90 10.33 1.74
C GLY A 284 -5.00 11.56 1.62
N ILE A 285 -4.96 12.22 0.46
CA ILE A 285 -4.15 13.43 0.21
C ILE A 285 -4.73 14.64 0.96
N PHE A 286 -6.05 14.70 1.10
CA PHE A 286 -6.72 15.74 1.90
C PHE A 286 -6.95 15.33 3.36
N LYS A 287 -6.62 14.09 3.75
CA LYS A 287 -7.00 13.52 5.05
C LYS A 287 -8.50 13.74 5.32
N SER A 288 -9.31 13.46 4.30
CA SER A 288 -10.75 13.64 4.27
C SER A 288 -11.45 12.41 4.86
N ASP A 289 -12.62 12.60 5.48
CA ASP A 289 -13.46 11.53 6.04
C ASP A 289 -14.72 11.27 5.17
N ILE A 290 -14.79 11.81 3.94
CA ILE A 290 -15.87 11.44 3.01
C ILE A 290 -15.91 9.92 2.86
N ARG A 291 -17.14 9.40 2.76
CA ARG A 291 -17.37 7.96 2.58
C ARG A 291 -17.76 7.69 1.13
N PRO A 292 -16.98 6.88 0.39
CA PRO A 292 -17.30 6.56 -0.99
C PRO A 292 -18.70 5.96 -1.20
N HIS A 293 -19.49 6.61 -2.05
CA HIS A 293 -20.79 6.11 -2.50
C HIS A 293 -20.88 6.14 -4.04
N TYR A 294 -20.44 5.07 -4.70
CA TYR A 294 -20.59 4.96 -6.16
C TYR A 294 -22.06 5.01 -6.58
N GLY A 295 -22.35 5.87 -7.56
CA GLY A 295 -23.70 6.24 -7.99
C GLY A 295 -24.05 7.71 -7.74
N GLU A 296 -23.25 8.45 -6.97
CA GLU A 296 -23.45 9.89 -6.72
C GLU A 296 -22.88 10.80 -7.82
N GLY A 297 -22.06 10.26 -8.74
CA GLY A 297 -21.52 11.01 -9.87
C GLY A 297 -20.73 12.25 -9.45
N ALA A 298 -21.05 13.40 -10.06
CA ALA A 298 -20.36 14.66 -9.82
C ALA A 298 -20.45 15.19 -8.37
N ASP A 299 -21.47 14.77 -7.61
CA ASP A 299 -21.67 15.19 -6.21
C ASP A 299 -20.50 14.77 -5.31
N ALA A 300 -19.79 13.69 -5.65
CA ALA A 300 -18.61 13.23 -4.91
C ALA A 300 -17.53 14.32 -4.78
N VAL A 301 -17.32 15.10 -5.84
CA VAL A 301 -16.37 16.23 -5.81
C VAL A 301 -16.91 17.35 -4.93
N GLY A 302 -18.22 17.63 -5.00
CA GLY A 302 -18.90 18.58 -4.12
C GLY A 302 -18.66 18.25 -2.64
N HIS A 303 -18.91 17.01 -2.23
CA HIS A 303 -18.69 16.54 -0.86
C HIS A 303 -17.22 16.69 -0.41
N LEU A 304 -16.26 16.38 -1.30
CA LEU A 304 -14.84 16.58 -1.00
C LEU A 304 -14.52 18.06 -0.78
N LEU A 305 -14.99 18.95 -1.66
CA LEU A 305 -14.73 20.39 -1.55
C LEU A 305 -15.39 21.00 -0.31
N GLU A 306 -16.62 20.61 -0.01
CA GLU A 306 -17.33 21.00 1.22
C GLU A 306 -16.55 20.59 2.47
N GLU A 307 -16.03 19.37 2.50
CA GLU A 307 -15.23 18.90 3.63
C GLU A 307 -13.89 19.64 3.74
N ILE A 308 -13.22 19.91 2.62
CA ILE A 308 -11.99 20.72 2.60
C ILE A 308 -12.26 22.10 3.20
N VAL A 309 -13.33 22.78 2.76
CA VAL A 309 -13.71 24.10 3.30
C VAL A 309 -14.04 24.00 4.79
N ALA A 310 -14.82 22.99 5.20
CA ALA A 310 -15.21 22.82 6.59
C ALA A 310 -14.03 22.57 7.52
N ARG A 311 -12.99 21.86 7.07
CA ARG A 311 -11.79 21.55 7.87
C ARG A 311 -10.75 22.66 7.87
N SER A 312 -10.49 23.26 6.71
CA SER A 312 -9.38 24.21 6.52
C SER A 312 -9.79 25.67 6.62
N GLY A 313 -11.07 25.99 6.40
CA GLY A 313 -11.54 27.36 6.18
C GLY A 313 -11.11 27.97 4.84
N GLU A 314 -10.42 27.22 3.98
CA GLU A 314 -9.84 27.73 2.73
C GLU A 314 -10.87 27.78 1.60
N VAL A 315 -11.69 28.84 1.56
CA VAL A 315 -12.72 29.05 0.52
C VAL A 315 -12.15 29.33 -0.86
N THR A 316 -10.86 29.63 -0.99
CA THR A 316 -10.18 29.86 -2.28
C THR A 316 -10.17 28.61 -3.16
N VAL A 317 -10.46 27.44 -2.59
CA VAL A 317 -10.73 26.20 -3.33
C VAL A 317 -11.89 26.33 -4.32
N LEU A 318 -12.82 27.28 -4.13
CA LEU A 318 -13.93 27.54 -5.04
C LEU A 318 -13.60 28.59 -6.11
N GLY A 319 -12.44 29.25 -5.99
CA GLY A 319 -12.01 30.34 -6.88
C GLY A 319 -11.28 29.83 -8.12
N TRP A 320 -11.96 29.06 -8.97
CA TRP A 320 -11.39 28.46 -10.17
C TRP A 320 -11.26 29.45 -11.33
N SER A 321 -10.18 29.33 -12.10
CA SER A 321 -9.97 30.05 -13.36
C SER A 321 -9.51 29.07 -14.44
N GLY A 322 -10.20 29.02 -15.58
CA GLY A 322 -9.84 28.11 -16.67
C GLY A 322 -11.04 27.67 -17.50
N LYS A 323 -10.81 26.68 -18.37
CA LYS A 323 -11.88 26.03 -19.15
C LYS A 323 -12.58 25.02 -18.24
N SER A 324 -13.91 25.09 -18.18
CA SER A 324 -14.68 24.14 -17.40
C SER A 324 -14.55 22.71 -17.93
N SER A 325 -14.42 21.75 -17.02
CA SER A 325 -14.42 20.32 -17.25
C SER A 325 -15.79 19.85 -17.73
N SER A 326 -15.80 18.90 -18.67
CA SER A 326 -17.03 18.22 -19.09
C SER A 326 -17.66 17.37 -17.98
N TYR A 327 -16.92 17.09 -16.91
CA TYR A 327 -17.37 16.29 -15.76
C TYR A 327 -17.93 17.14 -14.62
N ASN A 328 -17.86 18.48 -14.71
CA ASN A 328 -18.28 19.37 -13.62
C ASN A 328 -18.48 20.80 -14.16
N SER A 329 -19.64 21.41 -13.89
CA SER A 329 -19.82 22.87 -14.03
C SER A 329 -18.99 23.68 -13.01
N CYS A 330 -18.26 22.99 -12.12
CA CYS A 330 -17.38 23.54 -11.08
C CYS A 330 -15.90 23.16 -11.24
N LEU A 331 -15.52 22.40 -12.27
CA LEU A 331 -14.13 22.21 -12.70
C LEU A 331 -13.97 22.88 -14.05
#